data_AF-A0A1B6MT66-F1
#
_entry.id   AF-A0A1B6MT66-F1
#
_cell.length_a   1.000
_cell.length_b   1.000
_cell.length_c   1.000
_cell.angle_alpha   90.00
_cell.angle_beta   90.00
_cell.angle_gamma   90.00
#
_symmetry.space_group_name_H-M   'P 1'
#
loop_
_entity.id
_entity.type
_entity.pdbx_description
1 polymer ?
#
loop_
_entity_poly.entity_id
_entity_poly.type
_entity_poly.pdbx_seq_one_letter_code
_entity_poly.pdbx_strand_id
1 'polypeptide(L)'
;MGELYGEVNLLTMEWKDGLLGIFVRLAVQCTEEEHQWVVCDGPVDAVWIENMNTVLDDNKMLCLANSERIKLTPWVHMVFEVQDLAQASPATVSRCGMVFVDPEDLKWLPYVQSWLQNIEQRTPIQSEY
;
A
#
# COMPACT_ATOMS: atom_id res chain seq x y z
N MET A 1 10.03 -0.94 -12.88
CA MET A 1 9.34 0.35 -12.64
C MET A 1 8.17 0.57 -13.59
N GLY A 2 8.31 0.31 -14.89
CA GLY A 2 7.22 0.49 -15.85
C GLY A 2 5.95 -0.30 -15.55
N GLU A 3 6.06 -1.49 -14.97
CA GLU A 3 4.85 -2.26 -14.59
C GLU A 3 4.11 -1.69 -13.37
N LEU A 4 4.79 -0.94 -12.49
CA LEU A 4 4.17 -0.34 -11.30
C LEU A 4 3.57 1.03 -11.61
N TYR A 5 4.34 1.91 -12.27
CA TYR A 5 3.94 3.30 -12.56
C TYR A 5 3.39 3.51 -13.97
N GLY A 6 3.64 2.58 -14.87
CA GLY A 6 3.44 2.75 -16.29
C GLY A 6 4.72 3.18 -17.00
N GLU A 7 4.80 2.85 -18.28
CA GLU A 7 5.91 3.21 -19.14
C GLU A 7 5.41 3.46 -20.57
N VAL A 8 6.17 4.25 -21.32
CA VAL A 8 5.95 4.38 -22.75
C VAL A 8 6.63 3.21 -23.45
N ASN A 9 5.86 2.45 -24.23
CA ASN A 9 6.41 1.41 -25.07
C ASN A 9 7.23 2.07 -26.20
N LEU A 10 8.54 1.87 -26.22
CA LEU A 10 9.44 2.50 -27.18
C LEU A 10 9.20 2.08 -28.64
N LEU A 11 8.54 0.94 -28.87
CA LEU A 11 8.25 0.43 -30.21
C LEU A 11 6.95 1.01 -30.77
N THR A 12 5.90 1.09 -29.94
CA THR A 12 4.58 1.60 -30.36
C THR A 12 4.40 3.09 -30.06
N MET A 13 5.26 3.67 -29.23
CA MET A 13 5.12 5.01 -28.63
C MET A 13 3.83 5.18 -27.83
N GLU A 14 3.17 4.08 -27.44
CA GLU A 14 1.94 4.09 -26.65
C GLU A 14 2.26 3.98 -25.16
N TRP A 15 1.42 4.62 -24.35
CA TRP A 15 1.48 4.49 -22.90
C TRP A 15 0.91 3.15 -22.45
N LYS A 16 1.68 2.41 -21.64
CA LYS A 16 1.22 1.24 -20.93
C LYS A 16 1.01 1.62 -19.47
N ASP A 17 -0.23 1.48 -18.99
CA ASP A 17 -0.56 1.73 -17.59
C ASP A 17 0.13 0.72 -16.65
N GLY A 18 0.62 1.25 -15.52
CA GLY A 18 1.11 0.43 -14.42
C GLY A 18 0.03 0.10 -13.40
N LEU A 19 0.31 -0.88 -12.55
CA LEU A 19 -0.61 -1.35 -11.51
C LEU A 19 -1.09 -0.23 -10.59
N LEU A 20 -0.20 0.65 -10.14
CA LEU A 20 -0.56 1.71 -9.20
C LEU A 20 -1.55 2.71 -9.81
N GLY A 21 -1.32 3.10 -11.06
CA GLY A 21 -2.24 3.98 -11.80
C GLY A 21 -3.63 3.37 -11.93
N ILE A 22 -3.71 2.06 -12.22
CA ILE A 22 -4.98 1.32 -12.32
C ILE A 22 -5.71 1.27 -10.98
N PHE A 23 -5.03 0.88 -9.89
CA PHE A 23 -5.65 0.75 -8.57
C PHE A 23 -6.11 2.09 -7.99
N VAL A 24 -5.29 3.13 -8.09
CA VAL A 24 -5.65 4.47 -7.60
C VAL A 24 -6.81 5.04 -8.40
N ARG A 25 -6.83 4.82 -9.72
CA ARG A 25 -7.95 5.24 -10.58
C ARG A 25 -9.24 4.51 -10.19
N LEU A 26 -9.18 3.20 -9.95
CA LEU A 26 -10.32 2.42 -9.49
C LEU A 26 -10.83 2.91 -8.13
N ALA A 27 -9.92 3.19 -7.19
CA ALA A 27 -10.29 3.69 -5.87
C ALA A 27 -10.96 5.07 -5.93
N VAL A 28 -10.46 5.98 -6.78
CA VAL A 28 -11.02 7.33 -6.96
C VAL A 28 -12.34 7.33 -7.73
N GLN A 29 -12.64 6.29 -8.52
CA GLN A 29 -13.93 6.15 -9.21
C GLN A 29 -15.09 5.84 -8.26
N CYS A 30 -14.82 5.35 -7.04
CA CYS A 30 -15.85 5.16 -6.03
C CYS A 30 -16.37 6.54 -5.58
N THR A 31 -17.62 6.84 -5.93
CA THR A 31 -18.29 8.11 -5.59
C THR A 31 -19.02 8.06 -4.25
N GLU A 32 -19.11 6.88 -3.64
CA GLU A 32 -19.72 6.71 -2.33
C GLU A 32 -18.77 7.26 -1.26
N GLU A 33 -19.32 7.72 -0.13
CA GLU A 33 -18.53 8.18 1.03
C GLU A 33 -17.94 6.99 1.81
N GLU A 34 -17.44 5.99 1.07
CA GLU A 34 -16.83 4.78 1.59
C GLU A 34 -15.32 4.89 1.54
N HIS A 35 -14.66 4.53 2.64
CA HIS A 35 -13.21 4.56 2.72
C HIS A 35 -12.58 3.47 1.85
N GLN A 36 -11.80 3.88 0.84
CA GLN A 36 -11.08 2.99 -0.05
C GLN A 36 -9.59 2.98 0.33
N TRP A 37 -8.99 1.79 0.47
CA TRP A 37 -7.62 1.65 0.93
C TRP A 37 -6.77 0.99 -0.14
N VAL A 38 -5.73 1.68 -0.60
CA VAL A 38 -4.69 1.13 -1.47
C VAL A 38 -3.48 0.79 -0.60
N VAL A 39 -3.25 -0.51 -0.39
CA VAL A 39 -2.15 -1.00 0.45
C VAL A 39 -0.99 -1.45 -0.43
N CYS A 40 0.17 -0.86 -0.20
CA CYS A 40 1.43 -1.25 -0.82
C CYS A 40 2.28 -1.98 0.24
N ASP A 41 2.25 -3.30 0.18
CA ASP A 41 3.06 -4.17 1.04
C ASP A 41 4.36 -4.55 0.31
N GLY A 42 5.48 -4.07 0.83
CA GLY A 42 6.79 -4.37 0.28
C GLY A 42 7.90 -3.41 0.72
N PRO A 43 9.17 -3.75 0.44
CA PRO A 43 10.29 -2.91 0.84
C PRO A 43 10.31 -1.56 0.10
N VAL A 44 10.73 -0.51 0.81
CA VAL A 44 10.93 0.82 0.21
C VAL A 44 12.27 0.92 -0.50
N ASP A 45 12.23 1.37 -1.75
CA ASP A 45 13.39 1.74 -2.54
C ASP A 45 13.33 3.25 -2.81
N ALA A 46 14.50 3.89 -2.85
CA ALA A 46 14.66 5.31 -3.14
C ALA A 46 13.95 5.73 -4.44
N VAL A 47 13.94 4.88 -5.47
CA VAL A 47 13.41 5.25 -6.80
C VAL A 47 11.88 5.31 -6.81
N TRP A 48 11.18 4.43 -6.09
CA TRP A 48 9.71 4.44 -6.11
C TRP A 48 9.13 5.44 -5.11
N ILE A 49 9.78 5.61 -3.95
CA ILE A 49 9.29 6.57 -2.95
C ILE A 49 9.43 8.03 -3.43
N GLU A 50 10.43 8.33 -4.28
CA GLU A 50 10.59 9.66 -4.87
C GLU A 50 9.41 10.06 -5.77
N ASN A 51 8.93 9.13 -6.60
CA ASN A 51 7.76 9.35 -7.45
C ASN A 51 6.46 9.49 -6.65
N MET A 52 6.46 9.09 -5.37
CA MET A 52 5.31 9.17 -4.47
C MET A 52 5.25 10.46 -3.65
N ASN A 53 6.25 11.34 -3.74
CA ASN A 53 6.27 12.56 -2.93
C ASN A 53 5.02 13.43 -3.08
N THR A 54 4.44 13.55 -4.28
CA THR A 54 3.21 14.35 -4.51
C THR A 54 1.92 13.64 -4.09
N VAL A 55 1.97 12.31 -3.91
CA VAL A 55 0.86 11.54 -3.35
C VAL A 55 0.87 11.64 -1.83
N LEU A 56 2.08 11.59 -1.26
CA LEU A 56 2.33 11.57 0.17
C LEU A 56 2.25 12.96 0.81
N ASP A 57 2.29 14.05 0.04
CA ASP A 57 2.12 15.41 0.55
C ASP A 57 0.65 15.85 0.64
N ASP A 58 0.42 17.09 1.07
CA ASP A 58 -0.92 17.68 1.18
C ASP A 58 -1.68 17.77 -0.14
N ASN A 59 -1.01 17.65 -1.29
CA ASN A 59 -1.66 17.70 -2.59
C ASN A 59 -2.47 16.44 -2.87
N LYS A 60 -2.06 15.30 -2.27
CA LYS A 60 -2.70 13.98 -2.45
C LYS A 60 -2.94 13.66 -3.92
N MET A 61 -1.90 13.80 -4.75
CA MET A 61 -1.98 13.69 -6.20
C MET A 61 -0.93 12.74 -6.77
N LEU A 62 -1.39 11.72 -7.48
CA LEU A 62 -0.54 10.81 -8.24
C LEU A 62 -0.20 11.43 -9.59
N CYS A 63 1.08 11.76 -9.78
CA CYS A 63 1.60 12.26 -11.05
C CYS A 63 2.33 11.12 -11.79
N LEU A 64 1.81 10.73 -12.95
CA LEU A 64 2.41 9.70 -13.79
C LEU A 64 3.29 10.32 -14.88
N ALA A 65 4.24 9.54 -15.42
CA ALA A 65 5.20 10.00 -16.41
C ALA A 65 4.56 10.43 -17.75
N ASN A 66 3.35 9.95 -18.07
CA ASN A 66 2.52 10.42 -19.18
C ASN A 66 1.87 11.80 -18.92
N SER A 67 2.29 12.52 -17.87
CA SER A 67 1.71 13.78 -17.39
C SER A 67 0.27 13.68 -16.88
N GLU A 68 -0.23 12.46 -16.68
CA GLU A 68 -1.52 12.25 -16.03
C GLU A 68 -1.42 12.58 -14.54
N ARG A 69 -2.50 13.20 -14.03
CA ARG A 69 -2.61 13.63 -12.64
C ARG A 69 -3.91 13.11 -12.06
N ILE A 70 -3.81 12.15 -11.14
CA ILE A 70 -4.96 11.56 -10.46
C ILE A 70 -4.98 12.10 -9.03
N LYS A 71 -6.00 12.91 -8.70
CA LYS A 71 -6.16 13.46 -7.35
C LYS A 71 -6.94 12.48 -6.49
N LEU A 72 -6.43 12.15 -5.32
CA LEU A 72 -7.12 11.30 -4.34
C LEU A 72 -8.26 12.09 -3.71
N THR A 73 -9.40 11.43 -3.51
CA THR A 73 -10.52 11.98 -2.74
C THR A 73 -10.23 11.85 -1.24
N PRO A 74 -10.96 12.55 -0.36
CA PRO A 74 -10.80 12.40 1.09
C PRO A 74 -11.08 10.98 1.61
N TRP A 75 -11.75 10.16 0.82
CA TRP A 75 -12.14 8.78 1.16
C TRP A 75 -11.09 7.75 0.77
N VAL A 76 -10.18 8.09 -0.16
CA VAL A 76 -9.10 7.21 -0.60
C VAL A 76 -7.87 7.40 0.27
N HIS A 77 -7.42 6.31 0.89
CA HIS A 77 -6.22 6.25 1.71
C HIS A 77 -5.18 5.36 1.04
N MET A 78 -3.92 5.77 1.11
CA MET A 78 -2.78 4.97 0.67
C MET A 78 -1.94 4.60 1.88
N VAL A 79 -1.66 3.31 2.04
CA VAL A 79 -0.91 2.76 3.17
C VAL A 79 0.27 1.98 2.65
N PHE A 80 1.41 2.13 3.31
CA PHE A 80 2.63 1.42 2.98
C PHE A 80 3.02 0.56 4.18
N GLU A 81 3.05 -0.75 3.97
CA GLU A 81 3.62 -1.69 4.93
C GLU A 81 5.05 -1.99 4.51
N VAL A 82 5.99 -1.63 5.37
CA VAL A 82 7.42 -1.62 5.05
C VAL A 82 8.20 -2.15 6.25
N GLN A 83 9.27 -2.91 5.98
CA GLN A 83 10.13 -3.44 7.04
C GLN A 83 11.01 -2.34 7.66
N ASP A 84 11.61 -1.50 6.82
CA ASP A 84 12.45 -0.39 7.23
C ASP A 84 12.42 0.75 6.21
N LEU A 85 12.95 1.91 6.62
CA LEU A 85 13.01 3.13 5.83
C LEU A 85 14.47 3.51 5.51
N ALA A 86 15.40 2.56 5.48
CA ALA A 86 16.83 2.84 5.35
C ALA A 86 17.17 3.57 4.04
N GLN A 87 16.37 3.37 2.99
CA GLN A 87 16.54 4.02 1.68
C GLN A 87 15.66 5.26 1.49
N ALA A 88 14.82 5.62 2.48
CA ALA A 88 13.95 6.78 2.39
C ALA A 88 14.62 8.02 3.00
N SER A 89 14.51 9.16 2.32
CA SER A 89 15.02 10.41 2.87
C SER A 89 14.13 10.91 4.03
N PRO A 90 14.69 11.57 5.07
CA PRO A 90 13.89 12.16 6.15
C PRO A 90 12.79 13.11 5.65
N ALA A 91 13.04 13.82 4.55
CA ALA A 91 12.07 14.72 3.94
C ALA A 91 10.90 13.98 3.27
N THR A 92 11.11 12.75 2.80
CA THR A 92 10.07 11.91 2.20
C THR A 92 9.14 11.37 3.28
N VAL A 93 9.70 10.86 4.37
CA VAL A 93 8.92 10.28 5.48
C VAL A 93 8.24 11.34 6.33
N SER A 94 8.67 12.60 6.29
CA SER A 94 8.01 13.69 7.03
C SER A 94 6.66 14.13 6.43
N ARG A 95 6.33 13.66 5.22
CA ARG A 95 5.10 14.04 4.51
C ARG A 95 3.90 13.17 4.89
N CYS A 96 4.15 11.96 5.40
CA CYS A 96 3.11 11.01 5.78
C CYS A 96 3.13 10.72 7.30
N GLY A 97 1.99 10.23 7.79
CA GLY A 97 1.92 9.67 9.14
C GLY A 97 2.65 8.33 9.21
N MET A 98 3.41 8.11 10.29
CA MET A 98 4.18 6.89 10.51
C MET A 98 3.70 6.19 11.79
N VAL A 99 3.47 4.88 11.69
CA VAL A 99 3.20 4.02 12.84
C VAL A 99 4.32 2.99 12.91
N PHE A 100 5.03 2.97 14.03
CA PHE A 100 6.06 1.97 14.29
C PHE A 100 5.49 0.88 15.19
N VAL A 101 5.65 -0.38 14.78
CA VAL A 101 5.27 -1.54 15.57
C VAL A 101 6.53 -2.19 16.10
N ASP A 102 6.70 -2.18 17.42
CA ASP A 102 7.84 -2.83 18.05
C ASP A 102 7.64 -4.36 18.02
N PRO A 103 8.56 -5.14 17.43
CA PRO A 103 8.48 -6.60 17.49
C PRO A 103 8.56 -7.16 18.92
N GLU A 104 9.11 -6.42 19.90
CA GLU A 104 9.14 -6.84 21.31
C GLU A 104 7.74 -6.82 21.97
N ASP A 105 6.84 -5.96 21.48
CA ASP A 105 5.46 -5.89 21.97
C ASP A 105 4.66 -7.12 21.52
N LEU A 106 4.92 -7.61 20.30
CA LEU A 106 4.28 -8.80 19.74
C LEU A 106 5.06 -10.08 20.12
N LYS A 107 4.95 -10.46 21.39
CA LYS A 107 5.59 -11.68 21.95
C LYS A 107 5.07 -12.97 21.29
N TRP A 108 5.68 -14.10 21.62
CA TRP A 108 5.28 -15.42 21.10
C TRP A 108 3.85 -15.87 21.48
N LEU A 109 3.29 -15.34 22.58
CA LEU A 109 2.05 -15.84 23.17
C LEU A 109 0.82 -15.64 22.26
N PRO A 110 0.57 -14.45 21.66
CA PRO A 110 -0.46 -14.25 20.65
C PRO A 110 -0.43 -15.26 19.49
N TYR A 111 0.76 -15.62 19.01
CA TYR A 111 0.91 -16.61 17.92
C TYR A 111 0.42 -17.99 18.35
N VAL A 112 0.79 -18.43 19.55
CA VAL A 112 0.35 -19.73 20.11
C VAL A 112 -1.15 -19.73 20.36
N GLN A 113 -1.70 -18.65 20.92
CA GLN A 113 -3.14 -18.52 21.17
C GLN A 113 -3.94 -18.57 19.86
N SER A 114 -3.50 -17.85 18.83
CA SER A 114 -4.13 -17.88 17.50
C SER A 114 -4.05 -19.28 16.86
N TRP A 115 -2.92 -19.97 17.02
CA TRP A 115 -2.75 -21.33 16.51
C TRP A 115 -3.66 -22.34 17.21
N LEU A 116 -3.76 -22.29 18.54
CA LEU A 116 -4.64 -23.16 19.33
C LEU A 116 -6.12 -22.95 18.96
N GLN A 117 -6.57 -21.70 18.84
CA GLN A 117 -7.94 -21.38 18.41
C GLN A 117 -8.26 -21.94 17.01
N ASN A 118 -7.31 -21.88 16.08
CA ASN A 118 -7.49 -22.44 14.74
C ASN A 118 -7.58 -23.98 14.75
N ILE A 119 -6.93 -24.65 15.71
CA ILE A 119 -7.03 -26.12 15.85
C ILE A 119 -8.41 -26.52 16.37
N GLU A 120 -8.92 -25.84 17.39
CA GLU A 120 -10.26 -26.09 17.94
C GLU A 120 -11.37 -25.92 16.88
N GLN A 121 -11.19 -25.00 15.93
CA GLN A 121 -12.12 -24.82 14.80
C GLN A 121 -12.01 -25.91 13.73
N ARG A 122 -10.80 -26.44 13.48
CA ARG A 122 -10.54 -27.46 12.45
C ARG A 122 -10.88 -28.87 12.90
N THR A 123 -10.87 -29.11 14.21
CA THR A 123 -11.29 -30.38 14.78
C THR A 123 -12.39 -30.07 15.79
N PRO A 124 -13.65 -29.95 15.34
CA PRO A 124 -14.74 -29.99 16.30
C PRO A 124 -14.61 -31.37 16.94
N ILE A 125 -14.21 -31.38 18.20
CA ILE A 125 -14.21 -32.59 19.01
C ILE A 125 -15.69 -32.98 19.03
N GLN A 126 -16.08 -33.90 18.14
CA GLN A 126 -17.36 -34.57 18.22
C GLN A 126 -17.33 -35.30 19.55
N SER A 127 -17.89 -34.66 20.57
CA SER A 127 -18.25 -35.32 21.81
C SER A 127 -19.39 -36.29 21.47
N GLU A 128 -19.04 -37.43 20.90
CA GLU A 128 -19.88 -38.62 20.94
C GLU A 128 -19.86 -39.12 22.38
N TYR A 129 -20.89 -38.74 23.14
CA TYR A 129 -21.46 -39.50 24.24
C TYR A 129 -22.97 -39.30 24.27
#